data_AF-A0A1G2E3T2-F1
#
_entry.id   AF-A0A1G2E3T2-F1
#
_cell.length_a   1.000
_cell.length_b   1.000
_cell.length_c   1.000
_cell.angle_alpha   90.00
_cell.angle_beta   90.00
_cell.angle_gamma   90.00
#
_symmetry.space_group_name_H-M   'P 1'
#
loop_
_entity.id
_entity.type
_entity.pdbx_description
1 polymer ?
#
loop_
_entity_poly.entity_id
_entity_poly.type
_entity_poly.pdbx_seq_one_letter_code
_entity_poly.pdbx_strand_id
1 'polypeptide(L)'
;MTDSSHSVLVNKAVSIVEQSRLSPADKKLLEGRVPFVAESMLQMFVEVCEEDPFGVDAVVESLKKKLDAQGNLKKIHEVVKQERREIEDMLAVG
;
A
#
# COMPACT_ATOMS: atom_id res chain seq x y z
N MET A 1 6.08 -25.99 -11.30
CA MET A 1 5.04 -24.96 -11.14
C MET A 1 5.80 -23.66 -10.91
N THR A 2 5.85 -22.78 -11.89
CA THR A 2 6.45 -21.46 -11.71
C THR A 2 5.49 -20.65 -10.87
N ASP A 3 5.84 -20.41 -9.60
CA ASP A 3 5.16 -19.39 -8.82
C ASP A 3 5.22 -18.07 -9.60
N SER A 4 4.07 -17.50 -9.90
CA SER A 4 4.00 -16.17 -10.52
C SER A 4 4.74 -15.17 -9.63
N SER A 5 5.46 -14.21 -10.22
CA SER A 5 6.15 -13.15 -9.46
C SER A 5 5.24 -12.48 -8.42
N HIS A 6 3.95 -12.34 -8.75
CA HIS A 6 2.92 -11.88 -7.83
C HIS A 6 2.72 -12.77 -6.58
N SER A 7 2.68 -14.10 -6.69
CA SER A 7 2.48 -14.99 -5.52
C SER A 7 3.67 -14.92 -4.57
N VAL A 8 4.89 -14.78 -5.11
CA VAL A 8 6.11 -14.58 -4.31
C VAL A 8 6.05 -13.25 -3.56
N LEU A 9 5.66 -12.17 -4.23
CA LEU A 9 5.52 -10.84 -3.62
C LEU A 9 4.43 -10.79 -2.54
N VAL A 10 3.30 -11.48 -2.75
CA VAL A 10 2.24 -11.61 -1.75
C VAL A 10 2.75 -12.32 -0.50
N ASN A 11 3.44 -13.46 -0.66
CA ASN A 11 3.97 -14.22 0.47
C ASN A 11 5.00 -13.40 1.27
N LYS A 12 5.88 -12.68 0.59
CA LYS A 12 6.83 -11.77 1.25
C LYS A 12 6.11 -10.65 2.01
N ALA A 13 5.15 -9.99 1.37
CA ALA A 13 4.40 -8.90 1.99
C ALA A 13 3.58 -9.37 3.21
N VAL A 14 2.95 -10.54 3.13
CA VAL A 14 2.26 -11.18 4.27
C VAL A 14 3.23 -11.42 5.43
N SER A 15 4.41 -11.97 5.16
CA SER A 15 5.41 -12.24 6.21
C SER A 15 5.88 -10.95 6.91
N ILE A 16 6.05 -9.86 6.16
CA ILE A 16 6.38 -8.53 6.73
C ILE A 16 5.26 -8.04 7.65
N VAL A 17 4.00 -8.19 7.23
CA VAL A 17 2.83 -7.81 8.05
C VAL A 17 2.75 -8.66 9.33
N GLU A 18 2.97 -9.97 9.24
CA GLU A 18 2.98 -10.88 10.40
C GLU A 18 4.04 -10.48 11.44
N GLN A 19 5.21 -10.05 10.98
CA GLN A 19 6.34 -9.65 11.85
C GLN A 19 6.23 -8.23 12.40
N SER A 20 5.34 -7.38 11.86
CA SER A 20 5.11 -6.02 12.35
C SER A 20 4.57 -5.98 13.79
N ARG A 21 4.61 -4.82 14.44
CA ARG A 21 4.04 -4.61 15.79
C ARG A 21 2.56 -4.21 15.79
N LEU A 22 1.90 -4.31 14.64
CA LEU A 22 0.47 -4.02 14.53
C LEU A 22 -0.38 -4.94 15.41
N SER A 23 -1.60 -4.48 15.72
CA SER A 23 -2.56 -5.28 16.47
C SER A 23 -2.92 -6.56 15.68
N PRO A 24 -3.26 -7.68 16.36
CA PRO A 24 -3.64 -8.92 15.68
C PRO A 24 -4.83 -8.75 14.72
N ALA A 25 -5.76 -7.84 15.04
CA ALA A 25 -6.90 -7.52 14.17
C ALA A 25 -6.45 -6.84 12.87
N ASP A 26 -5.48 -5.92 12.95
CA ASP A 26 -4.97 -5.20 11.80
C ASP A 26 -4.11 -6.07 10.89
N LYS A 27 -3.29 -6.96 11.46
CA LYS A 27 -2.54 -7.96 10.71
C LYS A 27 -3.47 -8.83 9.87
N LYS A 28 -4.49 -9.40 10.51
CA LYS A 28 -5.49 -10.25 9.84
C LYS A 28 -6.24 -9.51 8.72
N LEU A 29 -6.53 -8.23 8.92
CA LEU A 29 -7.19 -7.41 7.90
C LEU A 29 -6.28 -7.13 6.71
N LEU A 30 -5.00 -6.83 6.96
CA LEU A 30 -4.01 -6.59 5.92
C LEU A 30 -3.68 -7.85 5.14
N GLU A 31 -3.43 -8.96 5.81
CA GLU A 31 -3.19 -10.28 5.20
C GLU A 31 -4.31 -10.66 4.22
N GLY A 32 -5.57 -10.39 4.58
CA GLY A 32 -6.71 -10.62 3.69
C GLY A 32 -6.80 -9.68 2.48
N ARG A 33 -6.10 -8.55 2.49
CA ARG A 33 -6.12 -7.53 1.43
C ARG A 33 -4.88 -7.56 0.53
N VAL A 34 -3.72 -7.97 1.05
CA VAL A 34 -2.44 -8.07 0.33
C VAL A 34 -2.55 -8.83 -1.01
N PRO A 35 -3.27 -9.96 -1.13
CA PRO A 35 -3.42 -10.67 -2.40
C PRO A 35 -4.11 -9.87 -3.51
N PHE A 36 -4.84 -8.81 -3.17
CA PHE A 36 -5.57 -7.96 -4.11
C PHE A 36 -4.83 -6.67 -4.45
N VAL A 37 -3.64 -6.45 -3.87
CA VAL A 37 -2.81 -5.28 -4.16
C VAL A 37 -2.05 -5.52 -5.45
N ALA A 38 -1.96 -4.49 -6.30
CA ALA A 38 -1.24 -4.57 -7.55
C ALA A 38 0.24 -4.91 -7.33
N GLU A 39 0.79 -5.75 -8.21
CA GLU A 39 2.15 -6.29 -8.11
C GLU A 39 3.23 -5.20 -7.94
N SER A 40 3.14 -4.10 -8.69
CA SER A 40 4.08 -2.97 -8.59
C SER A 40 4.08 -2.28 -7.22
N MET A 41 2.91 -2.22 -6.56
CA MET A 41 2.80 -1.68 -5.21
C MET A 41 3.33 -2.67 -4.17
N LEU A 42 3.10 -3.97 -4.37
CA LEU A 42 3.65 -5.01 -3.51
C LEU A 42 5.18 -5.04 -3.60
N GLN A 43 5.73 -4.92 -4.81
CA GLN A 43 7.17 -4.88 -5.02
C GLN A 43 7.80 -3.69 -4.30
N MET A 44 7.27 -2.47 -4.50
CA MET A 44 7.74 -1.27 -3.81
C MET A 44 7.62 -1.39 -2.28
N PHE A 45 6.53 -1.99 -1.78
CA PHE A 45 6.34 -2.21 -0.36
C PHE A 45 7.39 -3.17 0.23
N VAL A 46 7.67 -4.28 -0.46
CA VAL A 46 8.68 -5.25 -0.04
C VAL A 46 10.07 -4.62 -0.05
N GLU A 47 10.43 -3.93 -1.13
CA GLU A 47 11.73 -3.27 -1.28
C GLU A 47 11.96 -2.23 -0.17
N VAL A 48 10.98 -1.35 0.10
CA VAL A 48 11.09 -0.34 1.17
C VAL A 48 11.23 -0.99 2.56
N CYS A 49 10.51 -2.08 2.83
CA CYS A 49 10.62 -2.78 4.11
C CYS A 49 11.94 -3.56 4.26
N GLU A 50 12.51 -4.07 3.17
CA GLU A 50 13.84 -4.70 3.17
C GLU A 50 14.97 -3.66 3.33
N GLU A 51 14.80 -2.45 2.79
CA GLU A 51 15.78 -1.35 2.90
C GLU A 51 15.78 -0.64 4.26
N ASP A 52 14.60 -0.46 4.89
CA ASP A 52 14.46 0.15 6.21
C ASP A 52 13.66 -0.76 7.17
N PRO A 53 14.34 -1.72 7.85
CA PRO A 53 13.70 -2.63 8.79
C PRO A 53 13.19 -1.96 10.06
N PHE A 54 13.61 -0.73 10.37
CA PHE A 54 13.16 0.02 11.55
C PHE A 54 11.88 0.83 11.27
N GLY A 55 11.68 1.24 10.01
CA GLY A 55 10.50 1.97 9.54
C GLY A 55 9.30 1.09 9.18
N VAL A 56 9.45 -0.25 9.21
CA VAL A 56 8.43 -1.22 8.79
C VAL A 56 7.07 -0.96 9.41
N ASP A 57 7.00 -0.69 10.72
CA ASP A 57 5.72 -0.44 11.39
C ASP A 57 4.99 0.78 10.81
N ALA A 58 5.71 1.87 10.51
CA ALA A 58 5.14 3.07 9.89
C ALA A 58 4.71 2.83 8.44
N VAL A 59 5.46 2.02 7.70
CA VAL A 59 5.16 1.66 6.30
C VAL A 59 3.93 0.75 6.23
N VAL A 60 3.83 -0.24 7.11
CA VAL A 60 2.66 -1.13 7.20
C VAL A 60 1.42 -0.37 7.68
N GLU A 61 1.57 0.57 8.63
CA GLU A 61 0.47 1.44 9.06
C GLU A 61 0.00 2.38 7.93
N SER A 62 0.93 2.87 7.10
CA SER A 62 0.61 3.66 5.90
C SER A 62 -0.13 2.82 4.84
N LEU A 63 0.29 1.57 4.62
CA LEU A 63 -0.40 0.62 3.76
C LEU A 63 -1.83 0.38 4.26
N LYS A 64 -2.01 0.17 5.57
CA LYS A 64 -3.35 0.06 6.20
C LYS A 64 -4.20 1.30 5.93
N LYS A 65 -3.67 2.50 6.16
CA LYS A 65 -4.39 3.77 5.89
C LYS A 65 -4.82 3.86 4.43
N LYS A 66 -3.97 3.48 3.48
CA LYS A 66 -4.29 3.47 2.04
C LYS A 66 -5.36 2.44 1.69
N LEU A 67 -5.28 1.24 2.26
CA LEU A 67 -6.27 0.17 2.06
C LEU A 67 -7.62 0.49 2.73
N ASP A 68 -7.62 1.13 3.90
CA ASP A 68 -8.86 1.59 4.55
C ASP A 68 -9.47 2.76 3.79
N ALA A 69 -8.65 3.66 3.26
CA ALA A 69 -9.09 4.71 2.36
C ALA A 69 -9.65 4.15 1.04
N GLN A 70 -9.15 3.00 0.55
CA GLN A 70 -9.74 2.28 -0.59
C GLN A 70 -11.18 1.79 -0.37
N GLY A 71 -11.65 1.66 0.87
CA GLY A 71 -13.08 1.52 1.17
C GLY A 71 -13.94 2.72 0.71
N ASN A 72 -13.29 3.80 0.29
CA ASN A 72 -13.85 5.08 -0.17
C ASN A 72 -13.31 5.49 -1.55
N LEU A 73 -12.90 4.53 -2.39
CA LEU A 73 -12.27 4.71 -3.73
C LEU A 73 -12.92 5.80 -4.60
N LYS A 74 -14.24 5.97 -4.51
CA LYS A 74 -14.99 6.99 -5.25
C LYS A 74 -14.65 8.43 -4.79
N LYS A 75 -14.37 8.64 -3.50
CA LYS A 75 -13.93 9.94 -2.97
C LYS A 75 -12.47 10.23 -3.27
N ILE A 76 -11.60 9.22 -3.26
CA ILE A 76 -10.18 9.40 -3.56
C ILE A 76 -9.97 9.77 -5.02
N HIS A 77 -10.68 9.13 -5.95
CA HIS A 77 -10.62 9.49 -7.37
C HIS A 77 -11.04 10.94 -7.61
N GLU A 78 -12.04 11.43 -6.86
CA GLU A 78 -12.49 12.82 -6.92
C GLU A 78 -11.48 13.78 -6.26
N VAL A 79 -10.87 13.42 -5.13
CA VAL A 79 -9.82 14.22 -4.49
C VAL A 79 -8.56 14.31 -5.35
N VAL A 80 -8.10 13.18 -5.92
CA VAL A 80 -6.93 13.17 -6.82
C VAL A 80 -7.20 13.93 -8.11
N LYS A 81 -8.42 13.88 -8.65
CA LYS A 81 -8.82 14.74 -9.77
C LYS A 81 -8.81 16.22 -9.41
N GLN A 82 -9.28 16.54 -8.21
CA GLN A 82 -9.34 17.91 -7.72
C GLN A 82 -7.94 18.47 -7.48
N GLU A 83 -7.08 17.74 -6.78
CA GLU A 83 -5.68 18.11 -6.54
C GLU A 83 -4.90 18.25 -7.85
N ARG A 84 -5.15 17.37 -8.83
CA ARG A 84 -4.53 17.49 -10.16
C ARG A 84 -4.97 18.76 -10.90
N ARG A 85 -6.24 19.15 -10.82
CA ARG A 85 -6.73 20.42 -11.41
C ARG A 85 -6.12 21.63 -10.73
N GLU A 86 -6.00 21.61 -9.42
CA GLU A 86 -5.41 22.72 -8.66
C GLU A 86 -3.93 22.92 -9.01
N ILE A 87 -3.18 21.83 -9.20
CA ILE A 87 -1.79 21.89 -9.67
C ILE A 87 -1.71 22.39 -11.12
N GLU A 88 -2.58 21.90 -12.02
CA GLU A 88 -2.63 22.34 -13.42
C GLU A 88 -3.02 23.84 -13.52
N ASP A 89 -3.96 24.32 -12.71
CA ASP A 89 -4.37 25.72 -12.65
C ASP A 89 -3.25 26.62 -12.08
N MET A 90 -2.53 26.16 -11.06
CA MET A 90 -1.36 26.89 -10.52
C MET A 90 -0.22 26.99 -11.52
N LEU A 91 -0.07 26.00 -12.41
CA LEU A 91 0.94 26.00 -13.47
C LEU A 91 0.51 26.78 -14.72
N ALA A 92 -0.79 26.94 -14.96
CA ALA A 92 -1.33 27.64 -16.14
C ALA A 92 -1.40 29.17 -16.00
N VAL A 93 -1.13 29.72 -14.81
CA VAL A 93 -1.06 31.18 -14.54
C VAL A 93 0.37 31.74 -14.73
N GLY A 94 1.30 30.92 -15.25
CA GLY A 94 2.67 31.33 -15.63
C GLY A 94 2.82 31.69 -17.10
#